data_AF-A0A9N8YSQ6-F1
#
_entry.id   AF-A0A9N8YSQ6-F1
#
_cell.length_a   1.000
_cell.length_b   1.000
_cell.length_c   1.000
_cell.angle_alpha   90.00
_cell.angle_beta   90.00
_cell.angle_gamma   90.00
#
_symmetry.space_group_name_H-M   'P 1'
#
loop_
_entity.id
_entity.type
_entity.pdbx_description
1 polymer ?
#
loop_
_entity_poly.entity_id
_entity_poly.type
_entity_poly.pdbx_seq_one_letter_code
_entity_poly.pdbx_strand_id
1 'polypeptide(L)'
;MSDNDNEIISIKYNPNFTQQELANKFVIGQSTVADILAQLLYWLGLKKWFDLALENHLTITGLILQEKAKQVVAALNIQNFAASDTHCSEATSALIERLLEFHLSLQIETSNYDPIDIYNYDKTALYWLLELSKSLTHGSISGIKKPKNQVTIILTCNAVGDKLLPFFYS
;
A
#
# COMPACT_ATOMS: atom_id res chain seq x y z
N MET A 1 -18.30 6.14 -13.95
CA MET A 1 -18.19 6.65 -12.58
C MET A 1 -19.61 6.85 -12.09
N SER A 2 -19.96 6.18 -10.99
CA SER A 2 -21.34 6.14 -10.49
C SER A 2 -21.66 7.44 -9.74
N ASP A 3 -22.93 7.83 -9.64
CA ASP A 3 -23.36 9.06 -8.94
C ASP A 3 -22.87 9.13 -7.47
N ASN A 4 -22.63 7.98 -6.84
CA ASN A 4 -22.02 7.88 -5.50
C ASN A 4 -20.58 8.41 -5.45
N ASP A 5 -19.79 8.21 -6.51
CA ASP A 5 -18.38 8.62 -6.55
C ASP A 5 -18.28 10.16 -6.55
N ASN A 6 -19.20 10.82 -7.25
CA ASN A 6 -19.28 12.28 -7.31
C ASN A 6 -19.73 12.91 -5.98
N GLU A 7 -20.61 12.23 -5.24
CA GLU A 7 -21.10 12.72 -3.95
C GLU A 7 -20.02 12.63 -2.85
N ILE A 8 -19.25 11.54 -2.82
CA ILE A 8 -18.10 11.37 -1.91
C ILE A 8 -17.03 12.43 -2.19
N ILE A 9 -16.79 12.75 -3.47
CA ILE A 9 -15.87 13.82 -3.87
C ILE A 9 -16.36 15.17 -3.33
N SER A 10 -17.65 15.49 -3.46
CA SER A 10 -18.20 16.78 -2.98
C SER A 10 -18.04 17.02 -1.47
N ILE A 11 -18.13 15.96 -0.64
CA ILE A 11 -17.96 16.05 0.82
C ILE A 11 -16.49 16.30 1.19
N LYS A 12 -15.56 15.74 0.42
CA LYS A 12 -14.12 15.92 0.60
C LYS A 12 -13.67 17.38 0.39
N TYR A 13 -14.43 18.18 -0.38
CA TYR A 13 -14.10 19.56 -0.73
C TYR A 13 -14.94 20.63 -0.01
N ASN A 14 -15.87 20.24 0.88
CA ASN A 14 -16.68 21.19 1.66
C ASN A 14 -16.44 21.01 3.17
N PRO A 15 -15.56 21.82 3.79
CA PRO A 15 -15.01 21.56 5.13
C PRO A 15 -15.97 21.85 6.30
N ASN A 16 -17.23 22.24 6.05
CA ASN A 16 -18.14 22.78 7.07
C ASN A 16 -19.28 21.84 7.49
N PHE A 17 -19.26 20.56 7.08
CA PHE A 17 -20.28 19.61 7.55
C PHE A 17 -20.10 19.31 9.04
N THR A 18 -21.15 19.53 9.81
CA THR A 18 -21.22 19.11 11.20
C THR A 18 -21.39 17.59 11.30
N GLN A 19 -20.94 17.00 12.41
CA GLN A 19 -21.09 15.55 12.64
C GLN A 19 -22.57 15.10 12.60
N GLN A 20 -23.48 15.99 12.99
CA GLN A 20 -24.92 15.76 12.95
C GLN A 20 -25.47 15.73 11.53
N GLU A 21 -24.99 16.58 10.63
CA GLU A 21 -25.36 16.56 9.22
C GLU A 21 -24.84 15.31 8.51
N LEU A 22 -23.61 14.88 8.81
CA LEU A 22 -23.04 13.64 8.28
C LEU A 22 -23.79 12.41 8.78
N ALA A 23 -24.13 12.39 10.07
CA ALA A 23 -24.92 11.31 10.67
C ALA A 23 -26.29 11.17 10.00
N ASN A 24 -26.98 12.29 9.77
CA ASN A 24 -28.27 12.31 9.09
C ASN A 24 -28.15 11.94 7.62
N LYS A 25 -27.11 12.42 6.93
CA LYS A 25 -26.87 12.16 5.50
C LYS A 25 -26.61 10.69 5.21
N PHE A 26 -25.82 10.02 6.06
CA PHE A 26 -25.43 8.63 5.87
C PHE A 26 -26.27 7.64 6.69
N VAL A 27 -27.26 8.12 7.44
CA VAL A 27 -28.13 7.30 8.30
C VAL A 27 -27.29 6.44 9.26
N ILE A 28 -26.29 7.06 9.90
CA ILE A 28 -25.41 6.42 10.88
C ILE A 28 -25.40 7.22 12.18
N GLY A 29 -25.01 6.57 13.28
CA GLY A 29 -24.90 7.24 14.58
C GLY A 29 -23.82 8.32 14.58
N GLN A 30 -24.06 9.43 15.29
CA GLN A 30 -23.06 10.50 15.43
C GLN A 30 -21.75 10.00 16.07
N SER A 31 -21.84 9.04 17.00
CA SER A 31 -20.66 8.36 17.55
C SER A 31 -19.86 7.63 16.47
N THR A 32 -20.55 6.93 15.56
CA THR A 32 -19.91 6.26 14.41
C THR A 32 -19.25 7.25 13.46
N VAL A 33 -19.86 8.42 13.23
CA VAL A 33 -19.23 9.50 12.45
C VAL A 33 -17.96 9.99 13.13
N ALA A 34 -17.99 10.20 14.45
CA ALA A 34 -16.84 10.64 15.22
C ALA A 34 -15.69 9.61 15.15
N ASP A 35 -16.00 8.31 15.29
CA ASP A 35 -15.02 7.22 15.19
C ASP A 35 -14.38 7.16 13.79
N ILE A 36 -15.18 7.28 12.73
CA ILE A 36 -14.71 7.31 11.34
C ILE A 36 -13.80 8.52 11.10
N LEU A 37 -14.20 9.70 11.56
CA LEU A 37 -13.41 10.93 11.40
C LEU A 37 -12.08 10.84 12.19
N ALA A 38 -12.10 10.29 13.40
CA ALA A 38 -10.88 10.05 14.19
C ALA A 38 -9.92 9.11 13.45
N GLN A 39 -10.45 8.02 12.87
CA GLN A 39 -9.67 7.08 12.09
C GLN A 39 -9.09 7.73 10.82
N LEU A 40 -9.89 8.51 10.09
CA LEU A 40 -9.46 9.22 8.87
C LEU A 40 -8.38 10.27 9.15
N LEU A 41 -8.53 11.08 10.22
CA LEU A 41 -7.54 12.06 10.63
C LEU A 41 -6.20 11.40 10.94
N TYR A 42 -6.23 10.22 11.57
CA TYR A 42 -5.04 9.45 11.89
C TYR A 42 -4.35 8.93 10.61
N TRP A 43 -5.09 8.33 9.67
CA TRP A 43 -4.55 7.89 8.38
C TRP A 43 -3.95 9.05 7.58
N LEU A 44 -4.59 10.22 7.61
CA LEU A 44 -4.07 11.43 6.96
C LEU A 44 -2.74 11.89 7.60
N GLY A 45 -2.64 11.80 8.94
CA GLY A 45 -1.41 12.10 9.68
C GLY A 45 -0.28 11.11 9.36
N LEU A 46 -0.58 9.82 9.26
CA LEU A 46 0.38 8.79 8.88
C LEU A 46 0.90 9.00 7.45
N LYS A 47 0.01 9.34 6.52
CA LYS A 47 0.38 9.68 5.14
C LYS A 47 1.32 10.89 5.10
N LYS A 48 0.97 11.99 5.78
CA LYS A 48 1.83 13.19 5.86
C LYS A 48 3.19 12.89 6.47
N TRP A 49 3.24 12.05 7.49
CA TRP A 49 4.50 11.62 8.10
C TRP A 49 5.35 10.82 7.10
N PHE A 50 4.73 9.94 6.31
CA PHE A 50 5.39 9.20 5.23
C PHE A 50 5.93 10.14 4.16
N ASP A 51 5.10 11.07 3.67
CA ASP A 51 5.46 12.05 2.65
C ASP A 51 6.65 12.91 3.14
N LEU A 52 6.60 13.40 4.39
CA LEU A 52 7.69 14.18 5.00
C LEU A 52 8.98 13.36 5.16
N ALA A 53 8.87 12.08 5.53
CA ALA A 53 10.03 11.21 5.64
C ALA A 53 10.69 10.96 4.27
N LEU A 54 9.90 10.80 3.21
CA LEU A 54 10.40 10.70 1.83
C LEU A 54 11.06 12.01 1.37
N GLU A 55 10.43 13.15 1.64
CA GLU A 55 10.96 14.49 1.32
C GLU A 55 12.29 14.78 2.02
N ASN A 56 12.49 14.28 3.24
CA ASN A 56 13.74 14.44 4.01
C ASN A 56 14.75 13.30 3.76
N HIS A 57 14.53 12.48 2.73
CA HIS A 57 15.38 11.34 2.39
C HIS A 57 15.60 10.35 3.54
N LEU A 58 14.65 10.25 4.47
CA LEU A 58 14.71 9.31 5.58
C LEU A 58 14.33 7.91 5.07
N THR A 59 15.20 6.95 5.35
CA THR A 59 14.93 5.54 5.00
C THR A 59 13.94 4.94 5.99
N ILE A 60 12.72 4.68 5.53
CA ILE A 60 11.70 3.99 6.34
C ILE A 60 11.96 2.49 6.28
N THR A 61 12.61 1.96 7.31
CA THR A 61 12.85 0.52 7.43
C THR A 61 11.61 -0.23 7.91
N GLY A 62 11.60 -1.54 7.73
CA GLY A 62 10.54 -2.40 8.28
C GLY A 62 10.37 -2.25 9.80
N LEU A 63 11.46 -1.99 10.55
CA LEU A 63 11.41 -1.73 11.98
C LEU A 63 10.69 -0.41 12.33
N ILE A 64 10.97 0.65 11.57
CA ILE A 64 10.27 1.94 11.72
C ILE A 64 8.78 1.75 11.40
N LEU A 65 8.46 0.98 10.36
CA LEU A 65 7.08 0.68 9.99
C LEU A 65 6.36 -0.16 11.06
N GLN A 66 7.04 -1.14 11.66
CA GLN A 66 6.52 -1.92 12.78
C GLN A 66 6.25 -1.05 14.01
N GLU A 67 7.20 -0.19 14.39
CA GLU A 67 7.01 0.73 15.52
C GLU A 67 5.88 1.72 15.26
N LYS A 68 5.75 2.22 14.02
CA LYS A 68 4.61 3.06 13.62
C LYS A 68 3.30 2.29 13.65
N ALA A 69 3.26 1.04 13.19
CA ALA A 69 2.08 0.19 13.25
C ALA A 69 1.63 -0.08 14.69
N LYS A 70 2.57 -0.30 15.63
CA LYS A 70 2.27 -0.41 17.06
C LYS A 70 1.70 0.90 17.62
N GLN A 71 2.24 2.06 17.23
CA GLN A 71 1.69 3.37 17.61
C GLN A 71 0.26 3.58 17.06
N VAL A 72 -0.02 3.11 15.84
CA VAL A 72 -1.36 3.15 15.24
C VAL A 72 -2.35 2.32 16.05
N VAL A 73 -1.97 1.10 16.36
CA VAL A 73 -2.80 0.15 17.11
C VAL A 73 -3.10 0.66 18.51
N ALA A 74 -2.10 1.22 19.19
CA ALA A 74 -2.27 1.84 20.50
C ALA A 74 -3.23 3.05 20.45
N ALA A 75 -3.09 3.90 19.42
CA ALA A 75 -3.96 5.08 19.26
C ALA A 75 -5.40 4.72 18.88
N LEU A 76 -5.61 3.63 18.14
CA LEU A 76 -6.94 3.13 17.74
C LEU A 76 -7.53 2.13 18.74
N ASN A 77 -6.84 1.86 19.86
CA ASN A 77 -7.25 0.90 20.89
C ASN A 77 -7.57 -0.51 20.33
N ILE A 78 -6.83 -0.94 19.29
CA ILE A 78 -7.01 -2.25 18.66
C ILE A 78 -6.28 -3.30 19.51
N GLN A 79 -7.01 -4.30 19.99
CA GLN A 79 -6.43 -5.42 20.73
C GLN A 79 -5.95 -6.53 19.78
N ASN A 80 -4.97 -7.34 20.22
CA ASN A 80 -4.43 -8.51 19.51
C ASN A 80 -3.72 -8.24 18.17
N PHE A 81 -3.23 -7.02 17.93
CA PHE A 81 -2.35 -6.78 16.80
C PHE A 81 -0.94 -7.28 17.11
N ALA A 82 -0.49 -8.28 16.37
CA ALA A 82 0.91 -8.66 16.31
C ALA A 82 1.54 -8.00 15.07
N ALA A 83 2.43 -7.03 15.28
CA ALA A 83 3.32 -6.57 14.22
C ALA A 83 4.22 -7.76 13.87
N SER A 84 3.87 -8.54 12.86
CA SER A 84 4.69 -9.67 12.46
C SER A 84 6.06 -9.16 12.01
N ASP A 85 7.10 -9.92 12.34
CA ASP A 85 8.35 -9.88 11.59
C ASP A 85 8.10 -10.39 10.19
N THR A 86 7.49 -9.55 9.35
CA THR A 86 7.66 -9.68 7.91
C THR A 86 9.15 -9.46 7.68
N HIS A 87 9.92 -10.55 7.75
CA HIS A 87 11.04 -10.77 6.88
C HIS A 87 10.56 -10.37 5.48
N CYS A 88 10.87 -9.13 5.09
CA CYS A 88 11.03 -8.80 3.68
C CYS A 88 12.20 -9.67 3.22
N SER A 89 11.89 -10.93 2.91
CA SER A 89 12.83 -12.03 2.66
C SER A 89 13.47 -11.93 1.28
N GLU A 90 13.49 -10.72 0.72
CA GLU A 90 14.22 -10.38 -0.50
C GLU A 90 14.98 -9.04 -0.37
N ALA A 91 14.91 -8.36 0.78
CA ALA A 91 15.64 -7.11 1.01
C ALA A 91 16.66 -7.21 2.16
N THR A 92 16.93 -8.42 2.67
CA THR A 92 17.88 -8.63 3.77
C THR A 92 19.35 -8.59 3.33
N SER A 93 19.65 -8.26 2.07
CA SER A 93 21.04 -8.22 1.56
C SER A 93 21.46 -6.89 0.92
N ALA A 94 20.56 -5.92 0.75
CA ALA A 94 20.95 -4.57 0.37
C ALA A 94 21.26 -3.80 1.66
N LEU A 95 22.53 -3.85 2.06
CA LEU A 95 23.10 -3.16 3.21
C LEU A 95 22.60 -1.70 3.26
N ILE A 96 21.83 -1.36 4.30
CA ILE A 96 21.08 -0.10 4.42
C ILE A 96 21.99 1.13 4.24
N GLU A 97 23.26 1.06 4.62
CA GLU A 97 24.23 2.16 4.43
C GLU A 97 24.52 2.45 2.95
N ARG A 98 24.46 1.41 2.09
CA ARG A 98 24.66 1.56 0.64
C ARG A 98 23.41 1.97 -0.11
N LEU A 99 22.21 1.94 0.50
CA LEU A 99 20.98 2.36 -0.18
C LEU A 99 21.04 3.82 -0.61
N LEU A 100 21.60 4.70 0.22
CA LEU A 100 21.75 6.11 -0.14
C LEU A 100 22.73 6.28 -1.30
N GLU A 101 23.86 5.57 -1.27
CA GLU A 101 24.84 5.56 -2.36
C GLU A 101 24.22 5.03 -3.67
N PHE A 102 23.48 3.93 -3.61
CA PHE A 102 22.78 3.37 -4.77
C PHE A 102 21.71 4.32 -5.31
N HIS A 103 20.94 4.97 -4.43
CA HIS A 103 19.93 5.93 -4.82
C HIS A 103 20.55 7.14 -5.53
N LEU A 104 21.63 7.69 -4.98
CA LEU A 104 22.38 8.78 -5.60
C LEU A 104 22.99 8.34 -6.94
N SER A 105 23.56 7.14 -7.03
CA SER A 105 24.10 6.64 -8.29
C SER A 105 23.01 6.45 -9.35
N LEU A 106 21.83 5.95 -8.96
CA LEU A 106 20.70 5.80 -9.88
C LEU A 106 20.18 7.15 -10.35
N GLN A 107 20.10 8.15 -9.47
CA GLN A 107 19.72 9.51 -9.84
C GLN A 107 20.73 10.13 -10.82
N ILE A 108 22.03 9.95 -10.58
CA ILE A 108 23.07 10.44 -11.49
C ILE A 108 22.96 9.74 -12.85
N GLU A 109 22.86 8.42 -12.88
CA GLU A 109 22.74 7.67 -14.13
C GLU A 109 21.46 8.05 -14.89
N THR A 110 20.32 8.13 -14.21
CA THR A 110 19.03 8.51 -14.82
C THR A 110 18.98 9.96 -15.26
N SER A 111 19.76 10.88 -14.65
CA SER A 111 19.80 12.29 -15.06
C SER A 111 20.36 12.52 -16.47
N ASN A 112 21.02 11.52 -17.05
CA ASN A 112 21.53 11.57 -18.42
C ASN A 112 20.47 11.25 -19.48
N TYR A 113 19.25 10.87 -19.06
CA TYR A 113 18.15 10.48 -19.94
C TYR A 113 16.97 11.46 -19.79
N ASP A 114 16.17 11.59 -20.85
CA ASP A 114 14.92 12.34 -20.76
C ASP A 114 13.91 11.57 -19.88
N PRO A 115 13.13 12.24 -19.00
CA PRO A 115 12.06 11.61 -18.22
C PRO A 115 11.12 10.70 -19.04
N ILE A 116 10.89 10.98 -20.32
CA ILE A 116 10.06 10.13 -21.18
C ILE A 116 10.69 8.76 -21.47
N ASP A 117 12.02 8.68 -21.42
CA ASP A 117 12.82 7.49 -21.70
C ASP A 117 13.19 6.70 -20.42
N ILE A 118 12.87 7.22 -19.24
CA ILE A 118 13.15 6.57 -17.95
C ILE A 118 11.93 5.75 -17.53
N TYR A 119 12.02 4.43 -17.61
CA TYR A 119 10.95 3.50 -17.24
C TYR A 119 11.18 2.82 -15.89
N ASN A 120 10.16 2.86 -15.03
CA ASN A 120 10.02 1.90 -13.94
C ASN A 120 9.48 0.58 -14.48
N TYR A 121 10.01 -0.53 -13.97
CA TYR A 121 9.69 -1.89 -14.37
C TYR A 121 9.29 -2.68 -13.12
N ASP A 122 8.04 -3.10 -13.06
CA ASP A 122 7.52 -3.93 -11.97
C ASP A 122 7.05 -5.29 -12.48
N LYS A 123 7.42 -6.35 -11.77
CA LYS A 123 7.03 -7.73 -12.09
C LYS A 123 5.98 -8.18 -11.09
N THR A 124 4.81 -8.56 -11.57
CA THR A 124 3.76 -9.16 -10.74
C THR A 124 3.40 -10.55 -11.24
N ALA A 125 3.16 -11.49 -10.33
CA ALA A 125 2.78 -12.86 -10.66
C ALA A 125 1.27 -13.05 -10.50
N LEU A 126 0.59 -13.41 -11.58
CA LEU A 126 -0.81 -13.79 -11.57
C LEU A 126 -0.92 -15.31 -11.46
N TYR A 127 -1.51 -15.78 -10.36
CA TYR A 127 -1.77 -17.20 -10.11
C TYR A 127 -3.23 -17.53 -10.45
N TRP A 128 -3.51 -18.17 -11.60
CA TRP A 128 -4.88 -18.57 -11.97
C TRP A 128 -5.26 -19.98 -11.53
N LEU A 129 -4.27 -20.83 -11.20
CA LEU A 129 -4.50 -22.21 -10.76
C LEU A 129 -4.40 -22.37 -9.24
N LEU A 130 -4.36 -21.26 -8.49
CA LEU A 130 -4.37 -21.34 -7.03
C LEU A 130 -5.75 -21.87 -6.60
N GLU A 131 -5.82 -23.15 -6.24
CA GLU A 131 -7.02 -23.72 -5.63
C GLU A 131 -7.45 -22.83 -4.47
N LEU A 132 -8.74 -22.47 -4.44
CA LEU A 132 -9.35 -21.78 -3.31
C LEU A 132 -9.01 -22.59 -2.06
N SER A 133 -8.21 -22.03 -1.16
CA SER A 133 -7.64 -22.74 0.00
C SER A 133 -8.65 -23.19 1.06
N LYS A 134 -9.93 -23.16 0.72
CA LYS A 134 -11.04 -23.55 1.57
C LYS A 134 -11.92 -24.57 0.83
N SER A 135 -11.41 -25.79 0.68
CA SER A 135 -12.33 -26.92 0.63
C SER A 135 -12.86 -27.15 2.04
N LEU A 136 -14.17 -27.36 2.16
CA LEU A 136 -14.82 -27.78 3.41
C LEU A 136 -14.46 -29.25 3.64
N THR A 137 -13.22 -29.53 4.03
CA THR A 137 -12.73 -30.90 4.26
C THR A 137 -12.82 -31.27 5.72
N HIS A 138 -13.29 -32.48 6.02
CA HIS A 138 -13.36 -33.06 7.35
C HIS A 138 -12.00 -33.36 8.01
N GLY A 139 -10.88 -33.06 7.34
CA GLY A 139 -9.52 -33.22 7.87
C GLY A 139 -8.45 -32.75 6.89
N SER A 140 -7.27 -32.38 7.40
CA SER A 140 -6.12 -32.00 6.58
C SER A 140 -5.46 -33.23 5.94
N ILE A 141 -5.30 -33.22 4.61
CA ILE A 141 -4.56 -34.26 3.88
C ILE A 141 -3.11 -33.80 3.73
N SER A 142 -2.18 -34.50 4.36
CA SER A 142 -0.74 -34.23 4.25
C SER A 142 -0.23 -34.63 2.87
N GLY A 143 0.56 -33.76 2.22
CA GLY A 143 1.33 -34.11 1.01
C GLY A 143 0.84 -33.55 -0.33
N ILE A 144 -0.27 -32.79 -0.39
CA ILE A 144 -0.71 -32.18 -1.65
C ILE A 144 0.02 -30.85 -1.88
N LYS A 145 0.98 -30.86 -2.81
CA LYS A 145 1.67 -29.66 -3.27
C LYS A 145 0.70 -28.86 -4.15
N LYS A 146 0.31 -27.67 -3.71
CA LYS A 146 -0.55 -26.79 -4.50
C LYS A 146 0.11 -26.48 -5.85
N PRO A 147 -0.64 -26.52 -6.97
CA PRO A 147 -0.12 -26.03 -8.24
C PRO A 147 0.26 -24.55 -8.10
N LYS A 148 1.51 -24.23 -8.45
CA LYS A 148 2.08 -22.87 -8.42
C LYS A 148 2.15 -22.27 -9.83
N ASN A 149 1.26 -22.68 -10.72
CA ASN A 149 1.26 -22.16 -12.08
C ASN A 149 0.91 -20.67 -12.03
N GLN A 150 1.80 -19.86 -12.57
CA GLN A 150 1.72 -18.40 -12.59
C GLN A 150 2.11 -17.88 -13.97
N VAL A 151 1.62 -16.70 -14.31
CA VAL A 151 2.05 -15.88 -15.47
C VAL A 151 2.65 -14.69 -14.80
N THR A 152 3.87 -14.38 -15.19
CA THR A 152 4.45 -13.12 -14.77
C THR A 152 4.03 -12.05 -15.77
N ILE A 153 3.43 -11.00 -15.22
CA ILE A 153 3.01 -9.80 -15.91
C ILE A 153 4.05 -8.73 -15.61
N ILE A 154 4.57 -8.13 -16.66
CA ILE A 154 5.46 -6.99 -16.57
C ILE A 154 4.61 -5.74 -16.76
N LEU A 155 4.70 -4.84 -15.77
CA LEU A 155 4.11 -3.52 -15.83
C LEU A 155 5.23 -2.49 -15.95
N THR A 156 5.12 -1.59 -16.92
CA THR A 156 6.12 -0.55 -17.16
C THR A 156 5.44 0.80 -17.29
N CYS A 157 6.05 1.80 -16.67
CA CYS A 157 5.59 3.18 -16.68
C CYS A 157 6.80 4.10 -16.73
N ASN A 158 6.82 5.08 -17.64
CA ASN A 158 7.88 6.08 -17.63
C ASN A 158 7.66 7.13 -16.53
N ALA A 159 8.66 7.99 -16.33
CA ALA A 159 8.64 9.03 -15.30
C ALA A 159 7.58 10.11 -15.56
N VAL A 160 7.06 10.23 -16.78
CA VAL A 160 5.95 11.14 -17.12
C VAL A 160 4.56 10.50 -17.00
N GLY A 161 4.49 9.18 -16.79
CA GLY A 161 3.25 8.46 -16.53
C GLY A 161 2.68 7.65 -17.71
N ASP A 162 3.36 7.63 -18.85
CA ASP A 162 3.00 6.78 -19.99
C ASP A 162 3.31 5.32 -19.68
N LYS A 163 2.42 4.44 -20.13
CA LYS A 163 2.48 3.01 -19.86
C LYS A 163 2.75 2.26 -21.16
N LEU A 164 3.68 1.32 -21.12
CA LEU A 164 3.77 0.36 -22.21
C LEU A 164 2.72 -0.74 -22.01
N LEU A 165 2.39 -1.42 -23.10
CA LEU A 165 1.49 -2.57 -23.04
C LEU A 165 2.09 -3.65 -22.12
N PRO A 166 1.28 -4.28 -21.25
CA PRO A 166 1.78 -5.35 -20.39
C PRO A 166 2.37 -6.49 -21.21
N PHE A 167 3.56 -6.96 -20.82
CA PHE A 167 4.20 -8.12 -21.43
C PHE A 167 3.97 -9.34 -20.54
N PHE A 168 3.59 -10.44 -21.16
CA PHE A 168 3.38 -11.72 -20.48
C PHE A 168 4.54 -12.66 -20.80
N TYR A 169 5.10 -13.29 -19.77
CA TYR A 169 6.03 -14.40 -19.96
C TYR A 169 5.64 -15.58 -19.05
N SER A 170 5.77 -16.78 -19.59
CA SER A 170 5.43 -18.06 -18.96
C SER A 170 6.68 -18.82 -18.52
#